data_AF-Q0TWJ3-F1
#
_entry.id   AF-Q0TWJ3-F1
#
_cell.length_a   1.000
_cell.length_b   1.000
_cell.length_c   1.000
_cell.angle_alpha   90.00
_cell.angle_beta   90.00
_cell.angle_gamma   90.00
#
_symmetry.space_group_name_H-M   'P 1'
#
loop_
_entity.id
_entity.type
_entity.pdbx_description
1 polymer ?
#
loop_
_entity_poly.entity_id
_entity_poly.type
_entity_poly.pdbx_seq_one_letter_code
_entity_poly.pdbx_strand_id
1 'polypeptide(L)' 'MDSSTVASEPSLFDNELFSDVTIRQTHCGSMKEYHAHKAVLRSGSQWFTRALTGNFQV' A
#
# COMPACT_ATOMS: atom_id res chain seq x y z
N MET A 1 32.06 20.35 9.00
CA MET A 1 31.28 19.10 8.99
C MET A 1 29.86 19.48 9.37
N ASP A 2 29.09 19.91 8.37
CA ASP A 2 27.65 20.15 8.53
C ASP A 2 26.95 18.84 8.16
N SER A 3 26.70 18.01 9.18
CA SER A 3 25.87 16.82 9.02
C SER A 3 24.41 17.26 9.13
N SER A 4 23.92 17.92 8.09
CA SER A 4 22.51 18.10 7.87
C SER A 4 21.87 16.71 7.78
N THR A 5 21.17 16.31 8.83
CA THR A 5 20.35 15.10 8.86
C THR A 5 19.28 15.26 7.79
N VAL A 6 19.47 14.62 6.64
CA VAL A 6 18.44 14.57 5.60
C VAL A 6 17.30 13.76 6.20
N ALA A 7 16.26 14.44 6.66
CA ALA A 7 15.01 13.78 7.00
C ALA A 7 14.59 13.01 5.74
N SER A 8 14.54 11.68 5.85
CA SER A 8 14.03 10.84 4.78
C SER A 8 12.56 11.21 4.61
N GLU A 9 12.25 11.97 3.55
CA GLU A 9 10.88 12.24 3.15
C GLU A 9 10.11 10.91 3.19
N PRO A 10 8.95 10.86 3.86
CA PRO A 10 8.21 9.63 3.94
C PRO A 10 7.79 9.27 2.51
N SER A 11 8.24 8.09 2.06
CA SER A 11 7.90 7.54 0.76
C SER A 11 6.39 7.70 0.49
N LEU A 12 6.00 8.10 -0.72
CA LEU A 12 4.58 8.14 -1.11
C LEU A 12 3.95 6.74 -1.13
N PHE A 13 4.78 5.69 -1.20
CA PHE A 13 4.40 4.29 -1.06
C PHE A 13 4.52 3.84 0.40
N ASP A 14 3.59 2.99 0.86
CA ASP A 14 3.58 2.46 2.23
C ASP A 14 3.53 3.53 3.31
N ASN A 15 2.72 4.57 3.06
CA ASN A 15 2.51 5.69 3.97
C ASN A 15 1.06 5.74 4.43
N GLU A 16 0.86 5.59 5.74
CA GLU A 16 -0.46 5.57 6.38
C GLU A 16 -1.29 6.84 6.11
N LEU A 17 -0.66 8.02 6.11
CA LEU A 17 -1.36 9.30 5.97
C LEU A 17 -1.97 9.47 4.57
N PHE A 18 -1.26 9.00 3.54
CA PHE A 18 -1.66 9.24 2.15
C PHE A 18 -2.42 8.06 1.53
N SER A 19 -2.44 6.91 2.18
CA SER A 19 -3.05 5.69 1.64
C SER A 19 -4.55 5.62 1.91
N ASP A 20 -5.29 4.98 1.01
CA ASP A 20 -6.74 4.80 1.08
C ASP A 20 -7.17 3.33 1.26
N VAL A 21 -6.20 2.42 1.35
CA VAL A 21 -6.40 0.99 1.63
C VAL A 21 -5.19 0.37 2.35
N THR A 22 -5.45 -0.64 3.18
CA THR A 22 -4.42 -1.47 3.82
C THR A 22 -4.48 -2.89 3.26
N ILE A 23 -3.33 -3.45 2.88
CA ILE A 23 -3.18 -4.84 2.44
C ILE A 23 -2.57 -5.64 3.60
N ARG A 24 -3.29 -6.66 4.07
CA ARG A 24 -2.78 -7.61 5.08
C ARG A 24 -2.33 -8.88 4.38
N GLN A 25 -1.02 -9.13 4.39
CA GLN A 25 -0.42 -10.33 3.82
C GLN A 25 0.00 -11.26 4.95
N THR A 26 -0.44 -12.52 4.92
CA THR A 26 0.03 -13.57 5.83
C THR A 26 0.88 -14.57 5.06
N HIS A 27 2.11 -14.80 5.52
CA HIS A 27 3.04 -15.76 4.94
C HIS A 27 3.85 -16.46 6.03
N CYS A 28 3.87 -17.79 6.03
CA CYS A 28 4.55 -18.62 7.03
C CYS A 28 4.26 -18.21 8.49
N GLY A 29 3.00 -17.91 8.80
CA GLY A 29 2.57 -17.49 10.15
C GLY A 29 2.94 -16.05 10.53
N SER A 30 3.68 -15.34 9.68
CA SER A 30 3.97 -13.91 9.85
C SER A 30 2.93 -13.09 9.09
N MET A 31 2.43 -12.04 9.73
CA MET A 31 1.53 -11.07 9.10
C MET A 31 2.27 -9.75 8.89
N LYS A 32 2.14 -9.20 7.69
CA LYS A 32 2.63 -7.86 7.36
C LYS A 32 1.51 -7.03 6.77
N GLU A 33 1.45 -5.76 7.17
CA GLU A 33 0.49 -4.79 6.67
C GLU A 33 1.21 -3.80 5.76
N TYR A 34 0.55 -3.40 4.68
CA TYR A 34 1.05 -2.41 3.72
C TYR A 34 -0.01 -1.34 3.47
N HIS A 35 0.38 -0.09 3.53
CA HIS A 35 -0.46 1.05 3.18
C HIS A 35 -0.34 1.32 1.67
N ALA A 36 -1.47 1.33 0.96
CA ALA A 36 -1.47 1.42 -0.49
C ALA A 36 -2.58 2.35 -1.02
N HIS A 37 -2.46 2.64 -2.32
CA HIS A 37 -3.39 3.49 -3.06
C HIS A 37 -4.24 2.65 -4.00
N LYS A 38 -5.57 2.67 -3.86
CA LYS A 38 -6.51 1.97 -4.75
C LYS A 38 -6.29 2.31 -6.21
N ALA A 39 -5.95 3.55 -6.53
CA ALA A 39 -5.67 3.97 -7.91
C ALA A 39 -4.46 3.22 -8.50
N VAL A 40 -3.38 3.09 -7.72
CA VAL A 40 -2.15 2.40 -8.12
C VAL A 40 -2.37 0.88 -8.19
N LEU A 41 -3.10 0.31 -7.24
CA LEU A 41 -3.41 -1.13 -7.25
C LEU A 41 -4.25 -1.53 -8.46
N ARG A 42 -5.27 -0.73 -8.82
CA ARG A 42 -6.11 -0.97 -9.99
C ARG A 42 -5.35 -0.80 -11.30
N SER A 43 -4.47 0.20 -11.39
CA SER A 43 -3.68 0.41 -12.61
C SER A 43 -2.72 -0.75 -12.89
N GLY A 44 -2.21 -1.40 -11.84
CA GLY A 44 -1.29 -2.55 -11.96
C GLY A 44 -1.98 -3.92 -11.98
N SER A 45 -3.28 -4.03 -11.71
CA SER A 45 -3.93 -5.33 -11.55
C SER A 45 -5.43 -5.30 -11.86
N GLN A 46 -5.84 -6.17 -12.79
CA GLN A 46 -7.25 -6.41 -13.08
C GLN A 46 -7.97 -7.08 -11.91
N TRP A 47 -7.25 -7.86 -11.08
CA TRP A 47 -7.82 -8.43 -9.86
C TRP A 47 -8.22 -7.31 -8.89
N PHE A 48 -7.31 -6.37 -8.61
CA PHE A 48 -7.62 -5.24 -7.73
C PHE A 48 -8.70 -4.32 -8.32
N THR A 49 -8.76 -4.20 -9.65
CA THR A 49 -9.88 -3.51 -10.32
C THR A 49 -11.21 -4.18 -9.98
N ARG A 50 -11.35 -5.49 -10.18
CA ARG A 50 -12.59 -6.21 -9.87
C ARG A 50 -12.92 -6.19 -8.37
N ALA A 51 -11.90 -6.34 -7.51
CA ALA A 51 -12.08 -6.36 -6.06
C ALA A 51 -12.54 -5.01 -5.48
N LEU A 52 -12.08 -3.90 -6.07
CA LEU A 52 -12.36 -2.55 -5.55
C LEU A 52 -13.52 -1.83 -6.24
N THR A 53 -14.00 -2.34 -7.38
CA THR A 53 -15.11 -1.70 -8.13
C THR A 53 -16.30 -2.63 -8.42
N GLY A 54 -16.23 -3.91 -8.05
CA GLY A 54 -17.28 -4.90 -8.30
C GLY A 54 -17.84 -5.53 -7.04
N ASN A 55 -18.83 -6.43 -7.21
CA ASN A 55 -19.29 -7.33 -6.14
C ASN A 55 -18.24 -8.43 -5.94
N PHE A 56 -17.16 -8.11 -5.25
CA PHE A 56 -16.08 -9.06 -4.96
C PHE A 56 -16.67 -10.31 -4.27
N GLN A 57 -16.59 -11.46 -4.95
CA GLN A 57 -16.90 -12.77 -4.39
C GLN A 57 -15.58 -13.47 -4.08
N VAL A 58 -15.43 -13.87 -2.83
CA VAL A 58 -14.24 -14.56 -2.28
C VAL A 58 -14.27 -16.03 -2.66
#